data_AF-A0A5B8RXE8-F1
#
_entry.id   AF-A0A5B8RXE8-F1
#
_cell.length_a   1.000
_cell.length_b   1.000
_cell.length_c   1.000
_cell.angle_alpha   90.00
_cell.angle_beta   90.00
_cell.angle_gamma   90.00
#
_symmetry.space_group_name_H-M   'P 1'
#
loop_
_entity.id
_entity.type
_entity.pdbx_description
1 polymer ?
#
loop_
_entity_poly.entity_id
_entity_poly.type
_entity_poly.pdbx_seq_one_letter_code
_entity_poly.pdbx_strand_id
1 'polypeptide(L)'
;MGKARRSGQRGGTFAGLVLGVVVGLGIAFVVAAYVSKVPVPFLSSGSRLADQDAREAERNKDWNPNAGLVTGAGGKPAPAPAPQPAGHETTVPAASDDPLGDLARAKAQGGTPESTATAAASASAAAGPTGNYYIQAGAFRAPDEADAQRAQLAMLGWEARVSEGQQNGRAVYRVRIGPFARRDDADQLKGKLDGAGITSILVRVSASR
;
A
#
# COMPACT_ATOMS: atom_id res chain seq x y z
N MET A 1 -66.40 56.01 16.18
CA MET A 1 -65.19 56.02 15.36
C MET A 1 -64.17 55.04 15.96
N GLY A 2 -64.23 53.74 15.61
CA GLY A 2 -63.35 52.72 16.19
C GLY A 2 -62.10 52.50 15.32
N LYS A 3 -60.91 52.82 15.83
CA LYS A 3 -59.64 52.48 15.15
C LYS A 3 -59.33 50.99 15.40
N ALA A 4 -59.42 50.19 14.34
CA ALA A 4 -58.93 48.81 14.34
C ALA A 4 -57.40 48.81 14.48
N ARG A 5 -56.90 48.13 15.53
CA ARG A 5 -55.47 47.88 15.72
C ARG A 5 -55.06 46.69 14.86
N ARG A 6 -54.16 46.90 13.89
CA ARG A 6 -53.54 45.80 13.13
C ARG A 6 -52.53 45.09 14.01
N SER A 7 -52.82 43.86 14.44
CA SER A 7 -51.86 42.98 15.09
C SER A 7 -50.92 42.39 14.04
N GLY A 8 -49.64 42.75 14.11
CA GLY A 8 -48.60 42.17 13.25
C GLY A 8 -48.33 40.74 13.64
N GLN A 9 -48.77 39.79 12.80
CA GLN A 9 -48.46 38.38 12.93
C GLN A 9 -46.98 38.16 12.60
N ARG A 10 -46.13 38.06 13.63
CA ARG A 10 -44.72 37.68 13.47
C ARG A 10 -44.66 36.15 13.37
N GLY A 11 -44.37 35.63 12.19
CA GLY A 11 -44.28 34.19 11.93
C GLY A 11 -43.17 33.53 12.73
N GLY A 12 -43.45 32.38 13.34
CA GLY A 12 -42.54 31.62 14.21
C GLY A 12 -41.34 30.96 13.52
N THR A 13 -41.15 31.17 12.22
CA THR A 13 -40.03 30.60 11.44
C THR A 13 -38.68 31.17 11.88
N PHE A 14 -38.63 32.45 12.23
CA PHE A 14 -37.41 33.05 12.80
C PHE A 14 -37.02 32.42 14.13
N ALA A 15 -37.98 32.13 15.00
CA ALA A 15 -37.72 31.45 16.27
C ALA A 15 -37.23 30.01 16.04
N GLY A 16 -37.83 29.30 15.08
CA GLY A 16 -37.39 27.96 14.69
C GLY A 16 -35.98 27.92 14.11
N LEU A 17 -35.61 28.92 13.29
CA LEU A 17 -34.26 29.03 12.71
C LEU A 17 -33.21 29.33 13.79
N VAL A 18 -33.49 30.24 14.72
CA VAL A 18 -32.58 30.53 15.83
C VAL A 18 -32.38 29.29 16.70
N LEU A 19 -33.46 28.56 17.03
CA LEU A 19 -33.37 27.31 17.80
C LEU A 19 -32.56 26.25 17.04
N GLY A 20 -32.79 26.09 15.73
CA GLY A 20 -32.04 25.16 14.89
C GLY A 20 -30.55 25.48 14.81
N VAL A 21 -30.19 26.77 14.69
CA VAL A 21 -28.78 27.20 14.70
C VAL A 21 -28.12 26.89 16.02
N VAL A 22 -28.78 27.16 17.15
CA VAL A 22 -28.20 26.88 18.49
C VAL A 22 -27.98 25.38 18.69
N VAL A 23 -28.94 24.54 18.31
CA VAL A 23 -28.81 23.07 18.40
C VAL A 23 -27.72 22.56 17.46
N GLY A 24 -27.69 23.05 16.21
CA GLY A 24 -26.67 22.66 15.22
C GLY A 24 -25.26 23.03 15.66
N LEU A 25 -25.07 24.22 16.24
CA LEU A 25 -23.77 24.70 16.73
C LEU A 25 -23.28 23.87 17.94
N GLY A 26 -24.20 23.42 18.80
CA GLY A 26 -23.90 22.48 19.87
C GLY A 26 -23.42 21.11 19.36
N ILE A 27 -24.13 20.53 18.39
CA ILE A 27 -23.76 19.24 17.77
C ILE A 27 -22.40 19.37 17.05
N ALA A 28 -22.19 20.45 16.30
CA ALA A 28 -20.92 20.71 15.62
C ALA A 28 -19.73 20.78 16.59
N PHE A 29 -19.91 21.43 17.74
CA PHE A 29 -18.87 21.53 18.76
C PHE A 29 -18.52 20.17 19.38
N VAL A 30 -19.53 19.33 19.65
CA VAL A 30 -19.33 17.96 20.14
C VAL A 30 -18.56 17.10 19.12
N VAL A 31 -18.91 17.19 17.84
CA VAL A 31 -18.22 16.45 16.76
C VAL A 31 -16.77 16.94 16.60
N ALA A 32 -16.52 18.25 16.63
CA ALA A 32 -15.18 18.82 16.52
C ALA A 32 -14.27 18.34 17.68
N ALA A 33 -14.78 18.33 18.91
CA ALA A 33 -14.06 17.80 20.06
C ALA A 33 -13.78 16.30 19.93
N TYR A 34 -14.71 15.53 19.34
CA TYR A 34 -14.53 14.10 19.11
C TYR A 34 -13.45 13.79 18.06
N VAL A 35 -13.46 14.48 16.92
CA VAL A 35 -12.43 14.33 15.87
C VAL A 35 -11.06 14.75 16.39
N SER A 36 -10.97 15.81 17.21
CA SER A 36 -9.73 16.23 17.84
C SER A 36 -9.17 15.20 18.86
N LYS A 37 -10.02 14.29 19.37
CA LYS A 37 -9.61 13.17 20.24
C LYS A 37 -9.23 11.91 19.46
N VAL A 38 -9.48 11.86 18.15
CA VAL A 38 -8.99 10.81 17.26
C VAL A 38 -7.60 11.23 16.77
N PRO A 39 -6.51 10.59 17.21
CA PRO A 39 -5.17 10.92 16.72
C PRO A 39 -5.13 10.60 15.22
N VAL A 40 -5.08 11.65 14.38
CA VAL A 40 -4.87 11.52 12.94
C VAL A 40 -3.39 11.19 12.70
N PRO A 41 -3.05 9.94 12.28
CA PRO A 41 -1.66 9.47 12.24
C PRO A 41 -0.83 10.05 11.09
N PHE A 42 -1.34 11.06 10.38
CA PHE A 42 -0.70 11.64 9.18
C PHE A 42 -0.38 13.15 9.28
N LEU A 43 -0.66 13.82 10.41
CA LEU A 43 -0.29 15.25 10.60
C LEU A 43 0.75 15.48 11.71
N SER A 44 1.51 14.46 12.10
CA SER A 44 2.69 14.65 12.94
C SER A 44 3.86 15.23 12.13
N SER A 45 3.78 16.51 11.74
CA SER A 45 4.92 17.21 11.12
C SER A 45 4.79 18.73 11.16
N GLY A 46 5.80 19.34 11.79
CA GLY A 46 6.19 20.74 11.54
C GLY A 46 7.71 20.85 11.43
N SER A 47 8.45 20.14 12.29
CA SER A 47 9.93 20.12 12.25
C SER A 47 10.51 18.96 11.45
N ARG A 48 9.99 17.73 11.63
CA ARG A 48 10.57 16.53 10.99
C ARG A 48 10.42 16.49 9.47
N LEU A 49 9.39 17.12 8.90
CA LEU A 49 9.19 17.15 7.44
C LEU A 49 10.20 18.09 6.76
N ALA A 50 10.46 19.27 7.32
CA ALA A 50 11.46 20.19 6.80
C ALA A 50 12.89 19.60 6.88
N ASP A 51 13.21 18.93 8.00
CA ASP A 51 14.48 18.22 8.16
C ASP A 51 14.61 17.02 7.22
N GLN A 52 13.51 16.33 6.90
CA GLN A 52 13.53 15.27 5.90
C GLN A 52 13.68 15.84 4.49
N ASP A 53 12.86 16.80 4.08
CA ASP A 53 12.91 17.43 2.75
C ASP A 53 14.32 17.97 2.43
N ALA A 54 15.01 18.57 3.41
CA ALA A 54 16.39 19.01 3.26
C ALA A 54 17.36 17.85 2.96
N ARG A 55 17.24 16.73 3.68
CA ARG A 55 18.09 15.53 3.50
C ARG A 55 17.77 14.78 2.21
N GLU A 56 16.52 14.82 1.76
CA GLU A 56 16.10 14.23 0.49
C GLU A 56 16.62 15.04 -0.70
N ALA A 57 16.60 16.37 -0.58
CA ALA A 57 17.18 17.27 -1.57
C ALA A 57 18.71 17.11 -1.68
N GLU A 58 19.40 16.78 -0.58
CA GLU A 58 20.83 16.44 -0.62
C GLU A 58 21.07 15.11 -1.35
N ARG A 59 20.36 14.05 -0.99
CA ARG A 59 20.46 12.73 -1.64
C ARG A 59 20.14 12.75 -3.15
N ASN A 60 19.20 13.59 -3.56
CA ASN A 60 18.82 13.70 -4.98
C ASN A 60 19.89 14.42 -5.82
N LYS A 61 20.73 15.28 -5.23
CA LYS A 61 21.83 15.95 -5.93
C LYS A 61 22.99 15.00 -6.25
N ASP A 62 23.24 14.05 -5.36
CA ASP A 62 24.31 13.06 -5.52
C ASP A 62 23.87 11.87 -6.40
N TRP A 63 22.62 11.86 -6.86
CA TRP A 63 22.12 10.80 -7.71
C TRP A 63 22.51 11.03 -9.17
N ASN A 64 23.61 10.39 -9.60
CA ASN A 64 24.01 10.34 -11.00
C ASN A 64 24.17 8.88 -11.46
N PRO A 65 23.18 8.33 -12.20
CA PRO A 65 23.20 6.95 -12.68
C PRO A 65 24.34 6.66 -13.68
N ASN A 66 25.01 7.70 -14.17
CA ASN A 66 26.09 7.62 -15.14
C ASN A 66 27.45 8.04 -14.58
N ALA A 67 27.59 8.19 -13.25
CA ALA A 67 28.81 8.64 -12.60
C ALA A 67 30.04 7.76 -12.93
N GLY A 68 29.83 6.47 -13.19
CA GLY A 68 30.90 5.56 -13.59
C GLY A 68 31.48 5.81 -14.99
N LEU A 69 30.78 6.56 -15.86
CA LEU A 69 31.28 6.87 -17.20
C LEU A 69 32.15 8.14 -17.26
N VAL A 70 32.03 9.03 -16.27
CA VAL A 70 32.80 10.29 -16.24
C VAL A 70 34.18 10.15 -15.59
N THR A 71 34.39 9.13 -14.74
CA THR A 71 35.68 8.89 -14.07
C THR A 71 36.61 7.96 -14.84
N GLY A 72 36.21 7.53 -16.04
CA GLY A 72 36.91 6.54 -16.86
C GLY A 72 37.20 7.00 -18.29
N ALA A 73 37.71 8.22 -18.49
CA ALA A 73 38.28 8.62 -19.78
C ALA A 73 39.26 9.78 -19.60
N GLY A 74 40.48 9.45 -19.15
CA GLY A 74 41.65 10.23 -19.50
C GLY A 74 41.82 10.15 -21.02
N GLY A 75 41.33 11.18 -21.73
CA GLY A 75 41.38 11.22 -23.18
C GLY A 75 40.87 12.56 -23.70
N LYS A 76 41.74 13.57 -23.65
CA LYS A 76 41.56 14.85 -24.34
C LYS A 76 41.16 14.58 -25.81
N PRO A 77 40.00 15.05 -26.31
CA PRO A 77 39.67 14.88 -27.71
C PRO A 77 40.64 15.71 -28.54
N ALA A 78 41.47 15.04 -29.35
CA ALA A 78 42.19 15.69 -30.43
C ALA A 78 41.19 16.20 -31.48
N PRO A 79 41.41 17.36 -32.12
CA PRO A 79 40.49 17.92 -33.10
C PRO A 79 40.54 17.07 -34.38
N ALA A 80 39.39 16.51 -34.78
CA ALA A 80 39.22 15.86 -36.07
C ALA A 80 38.90 16.89 -37.17
N PRO A 81 39.51 16.79 -38.38
CA PRO A 81 39.29 17.73 -39.47
C PRO A 81 37.94 17.49 -40.18
N ALA A 82 37.30 18.57 -40.63
CA ALA A 82 36.07 18.51 -41.43
C ALA A 82 36.34 18.07 -42.87
N PRO A 83 35.47 17.22 -43.44
CA PRO A 83 34.88 17.55 -44.75
C PRO A 83 33.39 17.15 -44.90
N GLN A 84 32.60 18.15 -45.33
CA GLN A 84 31.55 18.21 -46.36
C GLN A 84 30.56 17.06 -46.70
N PRO A 85 29.37 17.41 -47.28
CA PRO A 85 28.15 16.62 -47.27
C PRO A 85 27.90 15.78 -48.54
N ALA A 86 27.00 14.79 -48.41
CA ALA A 86 26.06 14.23 -49.39
C ALA A 86 26.10 12.70 -49.50
N GLY A 87 24.92 12.10 -49.66
CA GLY A 87 24.75 10.88 -50.45
C GLY A 87 24.33 9.61 -49.70
N HIS A 88 23.14 9.14 -50.05
CA HIS A 88 22.56 7.80 -49.90
C HIS A 88 23.61 6.67 -49.96
N GLU A 89 23.43 5.54 -49.28
CA GLU A 89 22.73 4.39 -49.87
C GLU A 89 22.35 3.31 -48.83
N THR A 90 21.15 2.77 -49.03
CA THR A 90 20.61 1.55 -48.45
C THR A 90 21.53 0.36 -48.70
N THR A 91 21.98 -0.30 -47.64
CA THR A 91 22.21 -1.76 -47.67
C THR A 91 21.77 -2.35 -46.32
N VAL A 92 20.76 -3.21 -46.39
CA VAL A 92 20.31 -4.06 -45.28
C VAL A 92 21.19 -5.30 -45.27
N PRO A 93 21.73 -5.71 -44.12
CA PRO A 93 21.75 -7.12 -43.78
C PRO A 93 20.86 -7.37 -42.57
N ALA A 94 19.99 -8.35 -42.73
CA ALA A 94 19.10 -8.86 -41.71
C ALA A 94 19.86 -9.44 -40.51
N ALA A 95 19.37 -9.14 -39.31
CA ALA A 95 19.19 -10.06 -38.19
C ALA A 95 18.79 -9.23 -36.96
N SER A 96 17.56 -8.73 -36.94
CA SER A 96 16.97 -8.16 -35.73
C SER A 96 16.32 -9.28 -34.94
N ASP A 97 17.08 -9.91 -34.05
CA ASP A 97 16.53 -10.52 -32.84
C ASP A 97 16.09 -9.38 -31.91
N ASP A 98 14.99 -8.70 -32.28
CA ASP A 98 14.37 -7.69 -31.42
C ASP A 98 13.17 -8.33 -30.70
N PRO A 99 13.33 -8.81 -29.46
CA PRO A 99 12.25 -9.44 -28.68
C PRO A 99 11.08 -8.48 -28.42
N LEU A 100 11.26 -7.19 -28.69
CA LEU A 100 10.23 -6.17 -28.54
C LEU A 100 9.23 -6.17 -29.71
N GLY A 101 9.67 -6.55 -30.92
CA GLY A 101 8.83 -6.65 -32.11
C GLY A 101 7.82 -7.79 -32.03
N ASP A 102 8.21 -8.92 -31.42
CA ASP A 102 7.33 -10.08 -31.22
C ASP A 102 6.28 -9.84 -30.13
N LEU A 103 6.64 -9.13 -29.05
CA LEU A 103 5.70 -8.71 -28.02
C LEU A 103 4.65 -7.73 -28.55
N ALA A 104 5.04 -6.83 -29.45
CA ALA A 104 4.10 -5.90 -30.10
C ALA A 104 3.13 -6.61 -31.04
N ARG A 105 3.59 -7.65 -31.75
CA ARG A 105 2.73 -8.48 -32.61
C ARG A 105 1.78 -9.38 -31.81
N ALA A 106 2.23 -9.93 -30.68
CA ALA A 106 1.40 -10.70 -29.76
C ALA A 106 0.29 -9.87 -29.09
N LYS A 107 0.52 -8.57 -28.87
CA LYS A 107 -0.50 -7.65 -28.34
C LYS A 107 -1.52 -7.17 -29.37
N ALA A 108 -1.22 -7.28 -30.67
CA ALA A 108 -2.06 -6.76 -31.75
C ALA A 108 -3.05 -7.79 -32.32
N GLN A 109 -2.92 -9.07 -31.98
CA GLN A 109 -3.84 -10.14 -32.38
C GLN A 109 -4.39 -10.85 -31.15
N GLY A 110 -5.46 -10.32 -30.56
CA GLY A 110 -6.12 -10.96 -29.43
C GLY A 110 -7.22 -10.09 -28.84
N GLY A 111 -8.32 -9.97 -29.59
CA GLY A 111 -9.52 -9.25 -29.18
C GLY A 111 -10.16 -9.80 -27.90
N THR A 112 -10.72 -8.87 -27.14
CA THR A 112 -11.57 -8.94 -25.95
C THR A 112 -12.83 -9.81 -26.12
N PRO A 113 -13.65 -10.00 -25.07
CA PRO A 113 -13.60 -11.01 -24.00
C PRO A 113 -14.75 -12.04 -24.13
N GLU A 114 -14.61 -13.26 -23.60
CA GLU A 114 -15.78 -13.97 -23.06
C GLU A 114 -15.40 -15.04 -22.04
N SER A 115 -16.37 -15.26 -21.16
CA SER A 115 -16.37 -16.10 -19.98
C SER A 115 -16.01 -17.57 -20.24
N THR A 116 -15.52 -18.19 -19.15
CA THR A 116 -15.61 -19.61 -18.76
C THR A 116 -14.33 -20.45 -18.89
N ALA A 117 -14.03 -21.17 -17.80
CA ALA A 117 -12.95 -22.13 -17.53
C ALA A 117 -11.60 -21.48 -17.13
N THR A 118 -11.32 -21.13 -15.87
CA THR A 118 -11.38 -21.96 -14.65
C THR A 118 -10.97 -23.41 -14.93
N ALA A 119 -9.66 -23.70 -14.91
CA ALA A 119 -9.18 -25.08 -14.75
C ALA A 119 -7.68 -25.25 -14.43
N ALA A 120 -6.81 -24.24 -14.60
CA ALA A 120 -5.36 -24.46 -14.48
C ALA A 120 -4.64 -23.67 -13.38
N ALA A 121 -5.29 -22.71 -12.72
CA ALA A 121 -4.70 -21.92 -11.63
C ALA A 121 -5.05 -22.46 -10.21
N SER A 122 -5.84 -23.54 -10.12
CA SER A 122 -6.33 -24.07 -8.84
C SER A 122 -5.45 -25.15 -8.20
N ALA A 123 -4.34 -25.57 -8.83
CA ALA A 123 -3.51 -26.66 -8.32
C ALA A 123 -2.60 -26.28 -7.12
N SER A 124 -2.49 -24.99 -6.77
CA SER A 124 -1.81 -24.55 -5.54
C SER A 124 -2.78 -24.00 -4.47
N ALA A 125 -4.08 -23.92 -4.79
CA ALA A 125 -5.13 -23.48 -3.86
C ALA A 125 -6.00 -24.64 -3.31
N ALA A 126 -5.75 -25.88 -3.75
CA ALA A 126 -6.55 -27.06 -3.37
C ALA A 126 -5.90 -27.98 -2.33
N ALA A 127 -4.77 -27.59 -1.75
CA ALA A 127 -4.43 -28.06 -0.40
C ALA A 127 -5.16 -27.11 0.56
N GLY A 128 -6.43 -27.41 0.88
CA GLY A 128 -7.06 -26.81 2.05
C GLY A 128 -6.09 -26.94 3.24
N PRO A 129 -6.01 -25.97 4.16
CA PRO A 129 -5.05 -26.00 5.25
C PRO A 129 -5.32 -27.24 6.13
N THR A 130 -4.67 -28.37 5.83
CA THR A 130 -4.71 -29.60 6.63
C THR A 130 -3.69 -29.56 7.76
N GLY A 131 -3.10 -28.39 8.01
CA GLY A 131 -2.28 -28.12 9.16
C GLY A 131 -3.12 -27.61 10.33
N ASN A 132 -3.01 -28.28 11.48
CA ASN A 132 -3.71 -27.91 12.72
C ASN A 132 -2.95 -26.83 13.51
N TYR A 133 -1.75 -26.46 13.08
CA TYR A 133 -0.84 -25.57 13.79
C TYR A 133 -0.55 -24.33 12.94
N TYR A 134 -0.60 -23.17 13.58
CA TYR A 134 -0.27 -21.88 12.98
C TYR A 134 0.71 -21.15 13.89
N ILE A 135 1.53 -20.28 13.31
CA ILE A 135 2.36 -19.39 14.10
C ILE A 135 1.81 -17.98 13.96
N GLN A 136 1.33 -17.40 15.05
CA GLN A 136 0.90 -16.02 15.08
C GLN A 136 2.11 -15.13 15.37
N ALA A 137 2.54 -14.37 14.37
CA ALA A 137 3.68 -13.45 14.46
C ALA A 137 3.29 -12.05 14.99
N GLY A 138 2.00 -11.80 15.20
CA GLY A 138 1.51 -10.55 15.76
C GLY A 138 0.00 -10.37 15.63
N ALA A 139 -0.53 -9.42 16.38
CA ALA A 139 -1.91 -8.94 16.26
C ALA A 139 -1.92 -7.42 16.35
N PHE A 140 -2.33 -6.76 15.27
CA PHE A 140 -2.29 -5.32 15.11
C PHE A 140 -3.70 -4.74 15.07
N ARG A 141 -3.83 -3.45 15.38
CA ARG A 141 -5.10 -2.72 15.28
C ARG A 141 -5.24 -1.99 13.95
N ALA A 142 -4.13 -1.67 13.30
CA ALA A 142 -4.11 -1.07 11.98
C ALA A 142 -3.84 -2.14 10.91
N PRO A 143 -4.52 -2.07 9.75
CA PRO A 143 -4.25 -2.97 8.64
C PRO A 143 -2.86 -2.76 8.05
N ASP A 144 -2.39 -1.50 7.96
CA ASP A 144 -1.07 -1.16 7.42
C ASP A 144 0.09 -1.76 8.25
N GLU A 145 -0.02 -1.75 9.59
CA GLU A 145 0.98 -2.37 10.47
C GLU A 145 1.03 -3.89 10.27
N ALA A 146 -0.12 -4.53 10.08
CA ALA A 146 -0.18 -5.97 9.82
C ALA A 146 0.42 -6.32 8.45
N ASP A 147 0.20 -5.48 7.43
CA ASP A 147 0.77 -5.67 6.10
C ASP A 147 2.30 -5.46 6.09
N ALA A 148 2.79 -4.44 6.81
CA ALA A 148 4.22 -4.22 7.00
C ALA A 148 4.90 -5.41 7.68
N GLN A 149 4.28 -5.97 8.73
CA GLN A 149 4.80 -7.16 9.41
C GLN A 149 4.78 -8.39 8.48
N ARG A 150 3.73 -8.55 7.67
CA ARG A 150 3.64 -9.60 6.65
C ARG A 150 4.76 -9.44 5.62
N ALA A 151 4.99 -8.24 5.12
CA ALA A 151 6.03 -7.95 4.14
C ALA A 151 7.43 -8.25 4.73
N GLN A 152 7.69 -7.86 5.97
CA GLN A 152 8.93 -8.16 6.67
C GLN A 152 9.16 -9.68 6.79
N LEU A 153 8.11 -10.45 7.10
CA LEU A 153 8.17 -11.91 7.14
C LEU A 153 8.41 -12.51 5.76
N ALA A 154 7.77 -11.97 4.73
CA ALA A 154 7.96 -12.40 3.34
C ALA A 154 9.39 -12.12 2.84
N MET A 155 10.00 -11.00 3.25
CA MET A 155 11.40 -10.68 2.95
C MET A 155 12.38 -11.64 3.62
N LEU A 156 12.02 -12.19 4.78
CA LEU A 156 12.75 -13.25 5.46
C LEU A 156 12.50 -14.64 4.84
N GLY A 157 11.65 -14.73 3.80
CA GLY A 157 11.31 -15.95 3.08
C GLY A 157 10.13 -16.73 3.68
N TRP A 158 9.38 -16.16 4.63
CA TRP A 158 8.26 -16.82 5.29
C TRP A 158 6.92 -16.30 4.77
N GLU A 159 6.04 -17.20 4.33
CA GLU A 159 4.70 -16.81 3.88
C GLU A 159 3.78 -16.53 5.09
N ALA A 160 3.57 -15.24 5.37
CA ALA A 160 2.61 -14.78 6.35
C ALA A 160 1.28 -14.34 5.69
N ARG A 161 0.16 -14.58 6.38
CA ARG A 161 -1.19 -14.17 5.99
C ARG A 161 -1.76 -13.25 7.05
N VAL A 162 -2.31 -12.12 6.62
CA VAL A 162 -3.11 -11.26 7.50
C VAL A 162 -4.54 -11.79 7.50
N SER A 163 -5.06 -12.00 8.70
CA SER A 163 -6.46 -12.38 8.92
C SER A 163 -7.13 -11.30 9.73
N GLU A 164 -8.21 -10.76 9.20
CA GLU A 164 -9.06 -9.84 9.94
C GLU A 164 -9.98 -10.62 10.87
N GLY A 165 -10.14 -10.12 12.09
CA GLY A 165 -11.12 -10.60 13.04
C GLY A 165 -11.62 -9.46 13.92
N GLN A 166 -12.74 -9.68 14.60
CA GLN A 166 -13.20 -8.79 15.66
C GLN A 166 -12.95 -9.44 17.01
N GLN A 167 -12.25 -8.74 17.90
CA GLN A 167 -12.10 -9.13 19.29
C GLN A 167 -12.63 -8.00 20.18
N ASN A 168 -13.61 -8.32 21.03
CA ASN A 168 -14.27 -7.34 21.91
C ASN A 168 -14.87 -6.13 21.16
N GLY A 169 -15.45 -6.35 19.97
CA GLY A 169 -16.04 -5.29 19.15
C GLY A 169 -15.02 -4.32 18.52
N ARG A 170 -13.75 -4.70 18.46
CA ARG A 170 -12.68 -3.95 17.77
C ARG A 170 -12.07 -4.82 16.68
N ALA A 171 -11.80 -4.22 15.52
CA ALA A 171 -11.05 -4.86 14.44
C ALA A 171 -9.62 -5.17 14.89
N VAL A 172 -9.18 -6.41 14.66
CA VAL A 172 -7.84 -6.92 14.97
C VAL A 172 -7.32 -7.69 13.77
N TYR A 173 -6.14 -7.32 13.31
CA TYR A 173 -5.45 -7.93 12.18
C TYR A 173 -4.38 -8.87 12.71
N ARG A 174 -4.59 -10.18 12.57
CA ARG A 174 -3.65 -11.19 13.04
C ARG A 174 -2.79 -11.67 11.89
N VAL A 175 -1.48 -11.57 12.04
CA VAL A 175 -0.50 -12.05 11.08
C VAL A 175 -0.13 -13.48 11.46
N ARG A 176 -0.46 -14.44 10.59
CA ARG A 176 -0.29 -15.87 10.82
C ARG A 176 0.56 -16.47 9.72
N ILE A 177 1.54 -17.28 10.07
CA ILE A 177 2.40 -18.00 9.12
C ILE A 177 1.93 -19.45 9.09
N GLY A 178 1.65 -19.93 7.87
CA GLY A 178 1.47 -21.34 7.50
C GLY A 178 0.44 -22.16 8.30
N PRO A 179 -0.33 -23.04 7.64
CA PRO A 179 -0.84 -24.23 8.29
C PRO A 179 0.27 -25.30 8.33
N PHE A 180 0.82 -25.58 9.52
CA PHE A 180 1.81 -26.65 9.72
C PHE A 180 1.11 -27.97 10.07
N ALA A 181 1.54 -29.05 9.40
CA ALA A 181 1.03 -30.41 9.64
C ALA A 181 1.55 -30.99 10.96
N ARG A 182 2.85 -30.77 11.27
CA ARG A 182 3.49 -31.22 12.50
C ARG A 182 3.77 -30.04 13.42
N ARG A 183 3.72 -30.31 14.72
CA ARG A 183 4.10 -29.35 15.75
C ARG A 183 5.59 -29.00 15.65
N ASP A 184 6.46 -29.98 15.43
CA ASP A 184 7.91 -29.79 15.36
C ASP A 184 8.32 -28.80 14.26
N ASP A 185 7.68 -28.85 13.09
CA ASP A 185 7.94 -27.91 11.99
C ASP A 185 7.56 -26.47 12.39
N ALA A 186 6.48 -26.32 13.16
CA ALA A 186 6.06 -25.03 13.68
C ALA A 186 6.98 -24.53 14.82
N ASP A 187 7.44 -25.41 15.71
CA ASP A 187 8.36 -25.07 16.80
C ASP A 187 9.75 -24.67 16.25
N GLN A 188 10.24 -25.35 15.20
CA GLN A 188 11.47 -24.98 14.48
C GLN A 188 11.36 -23.58 13.87
N LEU A 189 10.24 -23.28 13.20
CA LEU A 189 10.03 -21.97 12.63
C LEU A 189 9.89 -20.90 13.71
N LYS A 190 9.15 -21.18 14.78
CA LYS A 190 9.04 -20.29 15.93
C LYS A 190 10.43 -19.91 16.46
N GLY A 191 11.31 -20.88 16.66
CA GLY A 191 12.70 -20.63 17.09
C GLY A 191 13.50 -19.76 16.12
N LYS A 192 13.31 -19.93 14.81
CA LYS A 192 13.94 -19.07 13.78
C LYS A 192 13.41 -17.65 13.82
N LEU A 193 12.11 -17.47 14.04
CA LEU A 193 11.47 -16.15 14.15
C LEU A 193 11.92 -15.44 15.44
N ASP A 194 12.00 -16.15 16.55
CA ASP A 194 12.55 -15.62 17.81
C ASP A 194 14.02 -15.18 17.62
N GLY A 195 14.84 -15.99 16.93
CA GLY A 195 16.22 -15.63 16.57
C GLY A 195 16.34 -14.42 15.64
N ALA A 196 15.31 -14.15 14.82
CA ALA A 196 15.20 -12.96 13.98
C ALA A 196 14.60 -11.75 14.72
N GLY A 197 14.30 -11.86 16.02
CA GLY A 197 13.68 -10.80 16.82
C GLY A 197 12.18 -10.63 16.62
N ILE A 198 11.51 -11.59 15.97
CA ILE A 198 10.07 -11.55 15.71
C ILE A 198 9.35 -12.34 16.79
N THR A 199 8.57 -11.65 17.62
CA THR A 199 7.76 -12.29 18.67
C THR A 199 6.68 -13.16 18.03
N SER A 200 6.79 -14.48 18.22
CA SER A 200 5.88 -15.43 17.59
C SER A 200 5.25 -16.40 18.60
N ILE A 201 3.97 -16.69 18.42
CA ILE A 201 3.17 -17.55 19.30
C ILE A 201 2.65 -18.73 18.49
N LEU A 202 2.92 -19.95 18.97
CA LEU A 202 2.32 -21.15 18.40
C LEU A 202 0.84 -21.22 18.78
N VAL A 203 -0.04 -21.31 17.79
CA VAL A 203 -1.48 -21.43 17.96
C VAL A 203 -1.95 -22.72 17.30
N ARG A 204 -2.47 -23.66 18.10
CA ARG A 204 -3.21 -24.81 17.57
C ARG A 204 -4.63 -24.35 17.26
N VAL A 205 -5.02 -24.38 15.99
CA VAL A 205 -6.41 -24.12 15.61
C VAL A 205 -7.18 -25.42 15.77
N SER A 206 -7.80 -25.61 16.93
CA SER A 206 -9.01 -26.44 16.97
C SER A 206 -10.03 -25.65 16.17
N ALA A 207 -10.46 -26.15 15.02
CA ALA A 207 -11.58 -25.56 14.28
C ALA A 207 -12.73 -25.35 15.28
N SER A 208 -12.97 -24.09 15.67
CA SER A 208 -14.12 -23.73 16.50
C SER A 208 -15.31 -23.86 15.58
N ARG A 209 -15.97 -25.01 15.69
CA ARG A 209 -17.18 -25.34 14.95
C ARG A 209 -18.38 -24.69 15.62
#